data_AF-D3CZF8-F1
#
_entry.id   AF-D3CZF8-F1
#
_cell.length_a   1.000
_cell.length_b   1.000
_cell.length_c   1.000
_cell.angle_alpha   90.00
_cell.angle_beta   90.00
_cell.angle_gamma   90.00
#
_symmetry.space_group_name_H-M   'P 1'
#
loop_
_entity.id
_entity.type
_entity.pdbx_description
1 polymer ?
#
loop_
_entity_poly.entity_id
_entity_poly.type
_entity_poly.pdbx_seq_one_letter_code
_entity_poly.pdbx_strand_id
1 'polypeptide(L)'
;MLAEIITSLTRRGTSATRPAATRPAAAGSAPTGSAATGSAAASHAATTTVAGEWYGQYLRVLILPVLDLYLRRGVGLEAHLQNTVVTLDDQGWPVTGWFRDSQGYYLAASRAEAARHEVPGLGDGLPAVFDDALVEQRLIYYTVVNNALAVIGALGAAGIANERALLAQLRAELVRARCGPGGRARRGRALLNRLLDAPTLPCKANLRTCVDGRDELVGPVTSQSIYVEIPNPLVEVRP
;
A
#
# COMPACT_ATOMS: atom_id res chain seq x y z
N MET A 1 -11.56 14.87 1.34
CA MET A 1 -11.11 14.19 2.58
C MET A 1 -9.59 14.00 2.67
N LEU A 2 -8.94 13.06 1.94
CA LEU A 2 -7.48 12.83 2.06
C LEU A 2 -6.63 14.08 1.75
N ALA A 3 -6.96 14.75 0.64
CA ALA A 3 -6.36 16.02 0.25
C ALA A 3 -6.47 17.11 1.34
N GLU A 4 -7.60 17.16 2.03
CA GLU A 4 -7.87 18.15 3.08
C GLU A 4 -7.08 17.83 4.36
N ILE A 5 -6.95 16.54 4.71
CA ILE A 5 -6.12 16.08 5.83
C ILE A 5 -4.67 16.50 5.60
N ILE A 6 -4.10 16.20 4.44
CA ILE A 6 -2.71 16.57 4.11
C ILE A 6 -2.53 18.09 4.10
N THR A 7 -3.46 18.83 3.48
CA THR A 7 -3.39 20.30 3.49
C THR A 7 -3.47 20.87 4.91
N SER A 8 -4.28 20.27 5.79
CA SER A 8 -4.37 20.63 7.21
C SER A 8 -3.05 20.36 7.96
N LEU A 9 -2.44 19.20 7.72
CA LEU A 9 -1.11 18.85 8.26
C LEU A 9 -0.04 19.86 7.83
N THR A 10 -0.01 20.23 6.55
CA THR A 10 0.93 21.24 6.05
C THR A 10 0.76 22.58 6.75
N ARG A 11 -0.49 23.08 6.89
CA ARG A 11 -0.75 24.36 7.56
C ARG A 11 -0.32 24.36 9.03
N ARG A 12 -0.34 23.21 9.69
CA ARG A 12 0.09 23.06 11.08
C ARG A 12 1.61 22.92 11.24
N GLY A 13 2.37 22.80 10.15
CA GLY A 13 3.82 22.62 10.19
C GLY A 13 4.28 21.31 10.85
N THR A 14 3.40 20.30 10.90
CA THR A 14 3.70 19.02 11.52
C THR A 14 4.50 18.14 10.56
N SER A 15 5.63 17.60 11.00
CA SER A 15 6.31 16.48 10.34
C SER A 15 5.88 15.17 10.98
N ALA A 16 5.94 14.07 10.24
CA ALA A 16 5.79 12.72 10.80
C ALA A 16 6.81 12.41 11.92
N THR A 17 7.90 13.19 11.99
CA THR A 17 8.84 13.14 13.13
C THR A 17 8.26 13.91 14.33
N ARG A 18 7.81 13.16 15.33
CA ARG A 18 7.35 13.68 16.63
C ARG A 18 8.43 14.59 17.26
N PRO A 19 8.15 15.87 17.59
CA PRO A 19 9.13 16.65 18.32
C PRO A 19 9.06 16.30 19.81
N ALA A 20 10.20 15.89 20.37
CA ALA A 20 10.46 16.07 21.79
C ALA A 20 11.02 17.48 22.01
N ALA A 21 10.40 18.20 22.95
CA ALA A 21 10.87 19.40 23.64
C ALA A 21 11.13 20.69 22.83
N THR A 22 10.31 21.69 23.18
CA THR A 22 10.41 23.13 22.92
C THR A 22 11.77 23.77 23.25
N ARG A 23 12.19 24.75 22.43
CA ARG A 23 12.98 25.93 22.86
C ARG A 23 12.60 27.18 22.02
N PRO A 24 12.66 28.40 22.61
CA PRO A 24 11.98 29.58 22.06
C PRO A 24 12.77 30.31 20.96
N ALA A 25 12.01 31.03 20.14
CA ALA A 25 12.45 31.82 18.99
C ALA A 25 13.23 33.08 19.37
N ALA A 26 14.20 33.46 18.54
CA ALA A 26 14.81 34.79 18.52
C ALA A 26 14.33 35.53 17.28
N ALA A 27 13.88 36.78 17.48
CA ALA A 27 13.36 37.67 16.45
C ALA A 27 14.50 38.34 15.66
N GLY A 28 14.33 38.43 14.35
CA GLY A 28 15.17 39.23 13.45
C GLY A 28 14.30 39.75 12.30
N SER A 29 14.28 41.06 12.11
CA SER A 29 13.41 41.79 11.18
C SER A 29 14.06 42.09 9.82
N ALA A 30 13.18 42.23 8.81
CA ALA A 30 13.32 42.92 7.50
C ALA A 30 13.74 42.07 6.28
N PRO A 31 13.45 42.50 5.02
CA PRO A 31 12.47 43.49 4.53
C PRO A 31 11.45 42.88 3.52
N THR A 32 10.36 43.62 3.30
CA THR A 32 9.28 43.30 2.35
C THR A 32 9.66 43.63 0.90
N GLY A 33 9.72 42.61 0.04
CA GLY A 33 9.78 42.75 -1.41
C GLY A 33 9.62 41.39 -2.10
N SER A 34 8.59 41.24 -2.95
CA SER A 34 8.30 40.05 -3.78
C SER A 34 7.84 38.76 -3.06
N ALA A 35 6.83 38.86 -2.18
CA ALA A 35 6.43 37.74 -1.31
C ALA A 35 5.32 36.80 -1.84
N ALA A 36 4.60 37.15 -2.92
CA ALA A 36 3.38 36.40 -3.30
C ALA A 36 3.67 35.07 -4.03
N THR A 37 4.63 35.05 -4.96
CA THR A 37 4.99 33.84 -5.72
C THR A 37 5.87 32.88 -4.92
N GLY A 38 6.74 33.40 -4.05
CA GLY A 38 7.57 32.59 -3.16
C GLY A 38 6.75 31.84 -2.09
N SER A 39 5.69 32.45 -1.57
CA SER A 39 4.83 31.84 -0.54
C SER A 39 3.98 30.67 -1.08
N ALA A 40 3.36 30.83 -2.25
CA ALA A 40 2.54 29.78 -2.86
C ALA A 40 3.39 28.57 -3.30
N ALA A 41 4.55 28.82 -3.93
CA ALA A 41 5.47 27.75 -4.30
C ALA A 41 6.04 27.02 -3.08
N ALA A 42 6.41 27.74 -2.02
CA ALA A 42 6.87 27.14 -0.77
C ALA A 42 5.77 26.33 -0.08
N SER A 43 4.53 26.82 -0.06
CA SER A 43 3.38 26.09 0.51
C SER A 43 3.07 24.81 -0.27
N HIS A 44 3.19 24.84 -1.59
CA HIS A 44 3.00 23.66 -2.43
C HIS A 44 4.12 22.64 -2.24
N ALA A 45 5.37 23.08 -2.17
CA ALA A 45 6.51 22.22 -1.86
C ALA A 45 6.35 21.54 -0.49
N ALA A 46 5.97 22.29 0.54
CA ALA A 46 5.69 21.74 1.87
C ALA A 46 4.55 20.71 1.83
N THR A 47 3.49 20.98 1.06
CA THR A 47 2.36 20.05 0.89
C THR A 47 2.79 18.75 0.23
N THR A 48 3.66 18.83 -0.79
CA THR A 48 4.20 17.64 -1.47
C THR A 48 5.07 16.81 -0.53
N THR A 49 5.89 17.45 0.30
CA THR A 49 6.70 16.76 1.32
C THR A 49 5.81 16.04 2.33
N VAL A 50 4.82 16.74 2.91
CA VAL A 50 3.87 16.14 3.88
C VAL A 50 3.09 14.99 3.26
N ALA A 51 2.68 15.09 1.98
CA ALA A 51 2.00 14.01 1.28
C ALA A 51 2.89 12.75 1.15
N GLY A 52 4.17 12.91 0.83
CA GLY A 52 5.13 11.81 0.77
C GLY A 52 5.37 11.17 2.13
N GLU A 53 5.50 11.98 3.19
CA GLU A 53 5.60 11.48 4.57
C GLU A 53 4.34 10.70 4.97
N TRP A 54 3.16 11.22 4.66
CA TRP A 54 1.89 10.61 5.00
C TRP A 54 1.73 9.27 4.28
N TYR A 55 2.06 9.23 2.99
CA TYR A 55 2.05 8.00 2.21
C TYR A 55 3.07 6.97 2.74
N GLY A 56 4.26 7.42 3.15
CA GLY A 56 5.26 6.53 3.77
C GLY A 56 4.77 5.91 5.07
N GLN A 57 4.06 6.69 5.88
CA GLN A 57 3.43 6.21 7.11
C GLN A 57 2.30 5.23 6.79
N TYR A 58 1.45 5.53 5.80
CA TYR A 58 0.39 4.64 5.30
C TYR A 58 0.95 3.27 4.87
N LEU A 59 2.04 3.28 4.08
CA LEU A 59 2.73 2.06 3.67
C LEU A 59 3.20 1.26 4.88
N ARG A 60 3.78 1.93 5.89
CA ARG A 60 4.34 1.29 7.07
C ARG A 60 3.30 0.65 7.98
N VAL A 61 2.15 1.29 8.18
CA VAL A 61 1.13 0.81 9.13
C VAL A 61 0.13 -0.16 8.51
N LEU A 62 0.03 -0.22 7.17
CA LEU A 62 -0.95 -1.05 6.48
C LEU A 62 -0.32 -1.96 5.41
N ILE A 63 0.30 -1.40 4.38
CA ILE A 63 0.71 -2.16 3.18
C ILE A 63 1.85 -3.14 3.49
N LEU A 64 2.93 -2.67 4.12
CA LEU A 64 4.10 -3.48 4.41
C LEU A 64 3.80 -4.61 5.40
N PRO A 65 3.03 -4.41 6.48
CA PRO A 65 2.60 -5.51 7.36
C PRO A 65 1.82 -6.61 6.64
N VAL A 66 0.90 -6.25 5.73
CA VAL A 66 0.13 -7.23 4.95
C VAL A 66 1.05 -8.05 4.04
N LEU A 67 2.00 -7.40 3.36
CA LEU A 67 2.99 -8.11 2.55
C LEU A 67 3.91 -8.99 3.41
N ASP A 68 4.38 -8.49 4.55
CA ASP A 68 5.27 -9.22 5.46
C ASP A 68 4.60 -10.48 6.04
N LEU A 69 3.29 -10.42 6.32
CA LEU A 69 2.50 -11.58 6.73
C LEU A 69 2.59 -12.72 5.69
N TYR A 70 2.43 -12.39 4.40
CA TYR A 70 2.63 -13.38 3.33
C TYR A 70 4.09 -13.85 3.24
N LEU A 71 5.05 -12.93 3.26
CA LEU A 71 6.47 -13.27 3.13
C LEU A 71 6.95 -14.23 4.23
N ARG A 72 6.45 -14.05 5.45
CA ARG A 72 6.83 -14.89 6.61
C ARG A 72 5.99 -16.15 6.73
N ARG A 73 4.67 -16.02 6.61
CA ARG A 73 3.70 -17.07 6.98
C ARG A 73 2.91 -17.63 5.80
N GLY A 74 3.00 -17.04 4.62
CA GLY A 74 2.22 -17.45 3.44
C GLY A 74 0.74 -17.10 3.51
N VAL A 75 0.35 -16.23 4.44
CA VAL A 75 -1.03 -15.78 4.58
C VAL A 75 -1.23 -14.51 3.77
N GLY A 76 -2.10 -14.58 2.76
CA GLY A 76 -2.57 -13.44 1.98
C GLY A 76 -3.94 -12.97 2.47
N LEU A 77 -4.18 -11.66 2.36
CA LEU A 77 -5.43 -11.01 2.74
C LEU A 77 -6.03 -10.29 1.52
N GLU A 78 -7.36 -10.26 1.43
CA GLU A 78 -8.09 -9.37 0.49
C GLU A 78 -8.05 -7.90 0.92
N ALA A 79 -6.85 -7.36 1.17
CA ALA A 79 -6.63 -6.03 1.72
C ALA A 79 -6.82 -4.90 0.69
N HIS A 80 -7.92 -4.92 -0.06
CA HIS A 80 -8.36 -3.79 -0.86
C HIS A 80 -8.92 -2.66 0.02
N LEU A 81 -9.14 -1.49 -0.56
CA LEU A 81 -9.54 -0.28 0.19
C LEU A 81 -10.75 -0.51 1.12
N GLN A 82 -11.78 -1.24 0.66
CA GLN A 82 -12.96 -1.49 1.48
C GLN A 82 -12.71 -2.44 2.68
N ASN A 83 -11.71 -3.32 2.62
CA ASN A 83 -11.36 -4.27 3.70
C ASN A 83 -10.21 -3.76 4.58
N THR A 84 -9.76 -2.53 4.34
CA THR A 84 -8.74 -1.86 5.14
C THR A 84 -9.26 -0.60 5.79
N VAL A 85 -8.96 -0.41 7.07
CA VAL A 85 -9.27 0.81 7.82
C VAL A 85 -7.97 1.36 8.38
N VAL A 86 -7.77 2.67 8.31
CA VAL A 86 -6.59 3.32 8.88
C VAL A 86 -7.03 4.28 9.97
N THR A 87 -6.55 4.05 11.19
CA THR A 87 -6.69 5.00 12.29
C THR A 87 -5.70 6.14 12.08
N LEU A 88 -6.19 7.37 12.22
CA LEU A 88 -5.38 8.57 12.23
C LEU A 88 -5.25 9.09 13.67
N ASP A 89 -4.12 9.71 14.00
CA ASP A 89 -4.01 10.49 15.23
C ASP A 89 -4.77 11.82 15.14
N ASP A 90 -4.78 12.60 16.23
CA ASP A 90 -5.48 13.89 16.34
C ASP A 90 -4.99 14.94 15.33
N GLN A 91 -3.80 14.71 14.75
CA GLN A 91 -3.18 15.57 13.76
C GLN A 91 -3.54 15.13 12.34
N GLY A 92 -3.88 13.86 12.13
CA GLY A 92 -4.26 13.28 10.84
C GLY A 92 -3.23 12.31 10.25
N TRP A 93 -2.23 11.87 11.02
CA TRP A 93 -1.21 10.92 10.59
C TRP A 93 -1.67 9.47 10.74
N PRO A 94 -1.37 8.57 9.79
CA PRO A 94 -1.65 7.14 9.93
C PRO A 94 -0.90 6.53 11.12
N VAL A 95 -1.60 5.92 12.07
CA VAL A 95 -0.97 5.28 13.23
C VAL A 95 -1.20 3.78 13.28
N THR A 96 -2.30 3.28 12.72
CA THR A 96 -2.61 1.85 12.73
C THR A 96 -3.43 1.46 11.52
N GLY A 97 -3.02 0.39 10.83
CA GLY A 97 -3.82 -0.28 9.81
C GLY A 97 -4.60 -1.45 10.42
N TRP A 98 -5.87 -1.55 10.07
CA TRP A 98 -6.76 -2.64 10.44
C TRP A 98 -7.25 -3.34 9.18
N PHE A 99 -7.23 -4.66 9.22
CA PHE A 99 -7.91 -5.47 8.24
C PHE A 99 -9.26 -5.92 8.81
N ARG A 100 -10.29 -5.88 7.98
CA ARG A 100 -11.62 -6.44 8.27
C ARG A 100 -12.02 -7.39 7.16
N ASP A 101 -13.08 -8.15 7.41
CA ASP A 101 -13.59 -9.26 6.58
C ASP A 101 -12.93 -10.61 6.93
N SER A 102 -13.76 -11.59 7.27
CA SER A 102 -13.34 -12.92 7.69
C SER A 102 -13.45 -13.98 6.58
N GLN A 103 -13.86 -13.59 5.37
CA GLN A 103 -13.98 -14.50 4.22
C GLN A 103 -12.76 -14.43 3.28
N GLY A 104 -12.03 -13.31 3.26
CA GLY A 104 -10.93 -13.06 2.32
C GLY A 104 -9.53 -13.51 2.77
N TYR A 105 -9.38 -14.74 3.28
CA TYR A 105 -8.08 -15.31 3.67
C TYR A 105 -7.55 -16.32 2.66
N TYR A 106 -6.26 -16.23 2.36
CA TYR A 106 -5.55 -17.16 1.49
C TYR A 106 -4.32 -17.72 2.22
N LEU A 107 -4.16 -19.04 2.23
CA LEU A 107 -2.96 -19.71 2.72
C LEU A 107 -2.25 -20.36 1.53
N ALA A 108 -1.01 -19.94 1.28
CA ALA A 108 -0.17 -20.54 0.25
C ALA A 108 0.07 -22.03 0.58
N ALA A 109 -0.18 -22.90 -0.40
CA ALA A 109 -0.01 -24.35 -0.25
C ALA A 109 1.39 -24.70 0.25
N SER A 110 2.41 -23.99 -0.21
CA SER A 110 3.80 -24.22 0.23
C SER A 110 4.08 -23.88 1.70
N ARG A 111 3.14 -23.22 2.39
CA ARG A 111 3.23 -22.82 3.81
C ARG A 111 2.19 -23.50 4.69
N ALA A 112 1.25 -24.25 4.12
CA ALA A 112 0.13 -24.83 4.85
C ALA A 112 0.59 -25.75 6.01
N GLU A 113 1.58 -26.62 5.76
CA GLU A 113 2.09 -27.53 6.79
C GLU A 113 2.76 -26.78 7.96
N ALA A 114 3.65 -25.83 7.65
CA ALA A 114 4.30 -25.01 8.67
C ALA A 114 3.28 -24.20 9.48
N ALA A 115 2.27 -23.64 8.80
CA ALA A 115 1.23 -22.85 9.45
C ALA A 115 0.32 -23.71 10.35
N ARG A 116 0.03 -24.97 9.97
CA ARG A 116 -0.67 -25.94 10.82
C ARG A 116 0.12 -26.37 12.05
N HIS A 117 1.44 -26.39 11.96
CA HIS A 117 2.29 -26.66 13.11
C HIS A 117 2.29 -25.48 14.10
N GLU A 118 2.25 -24.24 13.61
CA GLU A 118 2.17 -23.04 14.46
C GLU A 118 0.78 -22.86 15.07
N VAL A 119 -0.27 -23.15 14.30
CA VAL A 119 -1.67 -23.05 14.72
C VAL A 119 -2.36 -24.38 14.39
N PRO A 120 -2.40 -25.32 15.34
CA PRO A 120 -3.12 -26.58 15.15
C PRO A 120 -4.57 -26.34 14.75
N GLY A 121 -5.02 -27.01 13.68
CA GLY A 121 -6.37 -26.84 13.11
C GLY A 121 -6.50 -25.77 12.03
N LEU A 122 -5.41 -25.06 11.70
CA LEU A 122 -5.46 -24.03 10.65
C LEU A 122 -5.75 -24.63 9.26
N GLY A 123 -6.88 -24.22 8.69
CA GLY A 123 -7.34 -24.69 7.38
C GLY A 123 -8.10 -26.02 7.43
N ASP A 124 -8.39 -26.56 8.61
CA ASP A 124 -9.29 -27.70 8.75
C ASP A 124 -10.73 -27.26 8.43
N GLY A 125 -11.38 -27.93 7.50
CA GLY A 125 -12.76 -27.63 7.10
C GLY A 125 -12.96 -26.31 6.34
N LEU A 126 -11.90 -25.56 6.04
CA LEU A 126 -11.96 -24.30 5.32
C LEU A 126 -11.25 -24.42 3.95
N PRO A 127 -11.89 -23.98 2.84
CA PRO A 127 -11.24 -23.88 1.54
C PRO A 127 -10.31 -22.66 1.49
N ALA A 128 -9.30 -22.62 2.37
CA ALA A 128 -8.39 -21.49 2.53
C ALA A 128 -6.99 -21.75 1.96
N VAL A 129 -6.67 -22.99 1.56
CA VAL A 129 -5.37 -23.35 0.99
C VAL A 129 -5.42 -23.27 -0.53
N PHE A 130 -4.51 -22.50 -1.12
CA PHE A 130 -4.47 -22.25 -2.55
C PHE A 130 -3.05 -22.36 -3.11
N ASP A 131 -2.94 -22.54 -4.42
CA ASP A 131 -1.66 -22.45 -5.12
C ASP A 131 -1.00 -21.09 -4.85
N ASP A 132 0.30 -21.11 -4.55
CA ASP A 132 1.10 -19.93 -4.24
C ASP A 132 0.93 -18.82 -5.29
N ALA A 133 0.92 -19.16 -6.58
CA ALA A 133 0.80 -18.17 -7.65
C ALA A 133 -0.59 -17.48 -7.66
N LEU A 134 -1.64 -18.20 -7.25
CA LEU A 134 -2.97 -17.61 -7.07
C LEU A 134 -2.96 -16.63 -5.90
N VAL A 135 -2.39 -17.03 -4.75
CA VAL A 135 -2.29 -16.16 -3.57
C VAL A 135 -1.51 -14.89 -3.91
N GLU A 136 -0.38 -15.02 -4.61
CA GLU A 136 0.43 -13.88 -5.06
C GLU A 136 -0.34 -12.98 -6.02
N GLN A 137 -1.07 -13.55 -6.98
CA GLN A 137 -1.91 -12.77 -7.90
C GLN A 137 -2.95 -11.94 -7.14
N ARG A 138 -3.65 -12.55 -6.18
CA ARG A 138 -4.67 -11.88 -5.35
C ARG A 138 -4.04 -10.79 -4.48
N LEU A 139 -2.91 -11.08 -3.85
CA LEU A 139 -2.20 -10.14 -3.00
C LEU A 139 -1.70 -8.92 -3.77
N ILE A 140 -1.12 -9.12 -4.96
CA ILE A 140 -0.68 -8.02 -5.84
C ILE A 140 -1.87 -7.14 -6.20
N TYR A 141 -2.98 -7.73 -6.63
CA TYR A 141 -4.14 -6.95 -7.02
C TYR A 141 -4.73 -6.18 -5.82
N TYR A 142 -5.08 -6.86 -4.73
CA TYR A 142 -5.80 -6.22 -3.63
C TYR A 142 -4.93 -5.25 -2.85
N THR A 143 -3.70 -5.63 -2.51
CA THR A 143 -2.84 -4.83 -1.62
C THR A 143 -2.06 -3.76 -2.38
N VAL A 144 -1.66 -4.03 -3.63
CA VAL A 144 -0.84 -3.07 -4.40
C VAL A 144 -1.69 -2.31 -5.40
N VAL A 145 -2.35 -2.99 -6.34
CA VAL A 145 -3.06 -2.32 -7.45
C VAL A 145 -4.31 -1.58 -6.99
N ASN A 146 -5.19 -2.24 -6.25
CA ASN A 146 -6.46 -1.69 -5.78
C ASN A 146 -6.26 -0.75 -4.58
N ASN A 147 -5.15 -0.89 -3.84
CA ASN A 147 -4.93 -0.15 -2.61
C ASN A 147 -3.76 0.85 -2.72
N ALA A 148 -2.50 0.41 -2.64
CA ALA A 148 -1.35 1.32 -2.61
C ALA A 148 -1.32 2.28 -3.81
N LEU A 149 -1.54 1.78 -5.03
CA LEU A 149 -1.57 2.59 -6.24
C LEU A 149 -2.81 3.53 -6.30
N ALA A 150 -3.94 3.13 -5.72
CA ALA A 150 -5.11 3.99 -5.66
C ALA A 150 -4.88 5.23 -4.79
N VAL A 151 -4.12 5.09 -3.69
CA VAL A 151 -3.71 6.25 -2.86
C VAL A 151 -2.76 7.16 -3.63
N ILE A 152 -1.80 6.60 -4.38
CA ILE A 152 -0.93 7.39 -5.27
C ILE A 152 -1.76 8.19 -6.28
N GLY A 153 -2.66 7.53 -7.00
CA GLY A 153 -3.51 8.17 -8.01
C GLY A 153 -4.43 9.24 -7.41
N ALA A 154 -4.96 9.02 -6.20
CA ALA A 154 -5.77 10.01 -5.51
C ALA A 154 -4.98 11.29 -5.14
N LEU A 155 -3.73 11.13 -4.68
CA LEU A 155 -2.85 12.27 -4.34
C LEU A 155 -2.36 13.00 -5.60
N GLY A 156 -2.08 12.26 -6.67
CA GLY A 156 -1.72 12.80 -7.98
C GLY A 156 -2.85 13.58 -8.62
N ALA A 157 -4.05 13.00 -8.69
CA ALA A 157 -5.25 13.65 -9.23
C ALA A 157 -5.65 14.92 -8.45
N ALA A 158 -5.36 14.98 -7.15
CA ALA A 158 -5.56 16.16 -6.32
C ALA A 158 -4.48 17.24 -6.52
N GLY A 159 -3.43 16.98 -7.31
CA GLY A 159 -2.32 17.90 -7.51
C GLY A 159 -1.48 18.14 -6.26
N ILE A 160 -1.50 17.21 -5.30
CA ILE A 160 -0.86 17.34 -3.98
C ILE A 160 0.51 16.67 -3.94
N ALA A 161 0.72 15.65 -4.78
CA ALA A 161 1.99 14.97 -4.90
C ALA A 161 2.26 14.52 -6.34
N ASN A 162 3.54 14.36 -6.69
CA ASN A 162 3.93 13.77 -7.95
C ASN A 162 3.82 12.24 -7.88
N GLU A 163 3.03 11.62 -8.77
CA GLU A 163 2.82 10.17 -8.76
C GLU A 163 4.11 9.37 -8.95
N ARG A 164 5.03 9.82 -9.82
CA ARG A 164 6.32 9.15 -10.05
C ARG A 164 7.18 9.13 -8.79
N ALA A 165 7.12 10.19 -7.98
CA ALA A 165 7.83 10.24 -6.70
C ALA A 165 7.25 9.23 -5.68
N LEU A 166 5.92 9.14 -5.56
CA LEU A 166 5.28 8.18 -4.66
C LEU A 166 5.45 6.73 -5.13
N LEU A 167 5.44 6.49 -6.45
CA LEU A 167 5.77 5.19 -7.05
C LEU A 167 7.20 4.79 -6.71
N ALA A 168 8.16 5.72 -6.83
CA ALA A 168 9.56 5.48 -6.46
C ALA A 168 9.70 5.14 -4.97
N GLN A 169 8.93 5.82 -4.10
CA GLN A 169 8.88 5.52 -2.67
C GLN A 169 8.33 4.12 -2.37
N LEU A 170 7.21 3.72 -2.99
CA LEU A 170 6.69 2.36 -2.88
C LEU A 170 7.70 1.32 -3.38
N ARG A 171 8.33 1.57 -4.54
CA ARG A 171 9.38 0.71 -5.09
C ARG A 171 10.54 0.55 -4.10
N ALA A 172 11.01 1.65 -3.49
CA ALA A 172 12.10 1.61 -2.53
C ALA A 172 11.77 0.72 -1.31
N GLU A 173 10.56 0.82 -0.76
CA GLU A 173 10.13 -0.04 0.35
C GLU A 173 10.02 -1.52 -0.06
N LEU A 174 9.52 -1.81 -1.27
CA LEU A 174 9.47 -3.17 -1.81
C LEU A 174 10.88 -3.75 -2.04
N VAL A 175 11.84 -2.93 -2.50
CA VAL A 175 13.26 -3.33 -2.62
C VAL A 175 13.85 -3.64 -1.24
N ARG A 176 13.55 -2.82 -0.22
CA ARG A 176 13.97 -3.10 1.16
C ARG A 176 13.37 -4.42 1.67
N ALA A 177 12.08 -4.66 1.44
CA ALA A 177 11.43 -5.93 1.78
C ALA A 177 12.10 -7.12 1.08
N ARG A 178 12.48 -6.97 -0.20
CA ARG A 178 13.21 -7.99 -0.98
C ARG A 178 14.58 -8.30 -0.40
N CYS A 179 15.26 -7.30 0.15
CA CYS A 179 16.55 -7.46 0.82
C CYS A 179 16.44 -7.96 2.27
N GLY A 180 15.24 -7.95 2.86
CA GLY A 180 14.98 -8.41 4.22
C GLY A 180 14.85 -9.94 4.35
N PRO A 181 14.73 -10.48 5.58
CA PRO A 181 14.67 -11.92 5.83
C PRO A 181 13.54 -12.64 5.07
N GLY A 182 12.34 -12.04 5.04
CA GLY A 182 11.19 -12.59 4.32
C GLY A 182 11.37 -12.59 2.79
N GLY A 183 11.98 -11.55 2.23
CA GLY A 183 12.24 -11.45 0.79
C GLY A 183 13.41 -12.31 0.29
N ARG A 184 14.35 -12.67 1.18
CA ARG A 184 15.46 -13.61 0.87
C ARG A 184 15.01 -15.06 0.83
N ALA A 185 13.91 -15.41 1.50
CA ALA A 185 13.34 -16.74 1.37
C ALA A 185 12.92 -16.97 -0.09
N ARG A 186 13.30 -18.12 -0.67
CA ARG A 186 13.02 -18.47 -2.09
C ARG A 186 11.56 -18.17 -2.49
N ARG A 187 10.62 -18.43 -1.58
CA ARG A 187 9.18 -18.30 -1.77
C ARG A 187 8.72 -16.83 -1.76
N GLY A 188 9.13 -16.04 -0.77
CA GLY A 188 8.81 -14.60 -0.73
C GLY A 188 9.43 -13.78 -1.88
N ARG A 189 10.47 -14.32 -2.51
CA ARG A 189 11.13 -13.70 -3.65
C ARG A 189 10.28 -13.71 -4.93
N ALA A 190 9.37 -14.68 -5.12
CA ALA A 190 8.51 -14.74 -6.31
C ALA A 190 7.56 -13.52 -6.39
N LEU A 191 6.78 -13.29 -5.34
CA LEU A 191 5.93 -12.11 -5.18
C LEU A 191 6.69 -10.79 -5.44
N LEU A 192 7.83 -10.60 -4.78
CA LEU A 192 8.58 -9.34 -4.86
C LEU A 192 9.26 -9.16 -6.21
N ASN A 193 9.73 -10.23 -6.85
CA ASN A 193 10.22 -10.17 -8.22
C ASN A 193 9.08 -9.81 -9.20
N ARG A 194 7.89 -10.37 -9.02
CA ARG A 194 6.74 -10.02 -9.87
C ARG A 194 6.39 -8.54 -9.72
N LEU A 195 6.33 -8.01 -8.51
CA LEU A 195 6.08 -6.59 -8.26
C LEU A 195 7.17 -5.66 -8.83
N LEU A 196 8.44 -6.01 -8.66
CA LEU A 196 9.55 -5.11 -8.98
C LEU A 196 10.09 -5.23 -10.41
N ASP A 197 9.97 -6.41 -11.00
CA ASP A 197 10.73 -6.76 -12.20
C ASP A 197 9.85 -7.17 -13.38
N ALA A 198 8.63 -7.69 -13.16
CA ALA A 198 7.73 -8.08 -14.25
C ALA A 198 7.20 -6.85 -15.02
N PRO A 199 7.01 -6.95 -16.34
CA PRO A 199 6.53 -5.84 -17.17
C PRO A 199 5.06 -5.50 -16.91
N THR A 200 4.28 -6.46 -16.41
CA THR A 200 2.85 -6.31 -16.14
C THR A 200 2.49 -6.81 -14.74
N LEU A 201 1.36 -6.30 -14.23
CA LEU A 201 0.74 -6.73 -13.00
C LEU A 201 -0.68 -7.26 -13.26
N PRO A 202 -1.14 -8.26 -12.49
CA PRO A 202 -2.52 -8.71 -12.55
C PRO A 202 -3.47 -7.65 -11.99
N CYS A 203 -4.57 -7.41 -12.70
CA CYS A 203 -5.64 -6.51 -12.30
C CYS A 203 -7.00 -7.19 -12.51
N LYS A 204 -7.88 -7.14 -11.49
CA LYS A 204 -9.24 -7.67 -11.62
C LYS A 204 -10.03 -6.82 -12.60
N ALA A 205 -10.54 -7.45 -13.65
CA ALA A 205 -11.34 -6.81 -14.68
C ALA A 205 -12.83 -6.86 -14.26
N ASN A 206 -13.23 -5.99 -13.33
CA ASN A 206 -14.60 -5.98 -12.80
C ASN A 206 -15.65 -5.83 -13.91
N LEU A 207 -15.48 -4.86 -14.82
CA LEU A 207 -16.43 -4.65 -15.92
C LEU A 207 -16.57 -5.89 -16.81
N ARG A 208 -15.45 -6.52 -17.19
CA ARG A 208 -15.47 -7.73 -18.01
C ARG A 208 -16.09 -8.91 -17.26
N THR A 209 -15.79 -9.05 -15.98
CA THR A 209 -16.38 -10.09 -15.12
C THR A 209 -17.89 -9.96 -15.06
N CYS A 210 -18.41 -8.74 -14.92
CA CYS A 210 -19.84 -8.45 -14.95
C CYS A 210 -20.46 -8.75 -16.32
N VAL A 211 -19.83 -8.32 -17.42
CA VAL A 211 -20.32 -8.56 -18.79
C VAL A 211 -20.35 -10.05 -19.12
N ASP A 212 -19.37 -10.82 -18.64
CA ASP A 212 -19.31 -12.27 -18.81
C ASP A 212 -20.28 -13.02 -17.85
N GLY A 213 -21.08 -12.30 -17.05
CA GLY A 213 -22.13 -12.87 -16.21
C GLY A 213 -21.63 -13.77 -15.08
N ARG A 214 -20.40 -13.57 -14.60
CA ARG A 214 -19.83 -14.40 -13.53
C ARG A 214 -20.35 -13.97 -12.17
N ASP A 215 -20.92 -14.93 -11.43
CA ASP A 215 -21.31 -14.74 -10.03
C ASP A 215 -20.14 -15.11 -9.10
N GLU A 216 -19.57 -14.09 -8.46
CA GLU A 216 -18.44 -14.23 -7.54
C GLU A 216 -18.82 -14.88 -6.19
N LEU A 217 -20.11 -15.04 -5.91
CA LEU A 217 -20.60 -15.66 -4.67
C LEU A 217 -20.82 -17.17 -4.81
N VAL A 218 -20.89 -17.68 -6.05
CA VAL A 218 -21.27 -19.07 -6.34
C VAL A 218 -20.16 -19.84 -7.07
N GLY A 219 -19.23 -19.13 -7.73
CA GLY A 219 -18.12 -19.73 -8.48
C GLY A 219 -16.93 -20.17 -7.61
N PRO A 220 -16.05 -21.06 -8.11
CA PRO A 220 -14.77 -21.33 -7.47
C PRO A 220 -13.90 -20.07 -7.43
N VAL A 221 -13.23 -19.80 -6.30
CA VAL A 221 -12.33 -18.64 -6.09
C VAL A 221 -11.29 -18.47 -7.22
N THR A 222 -10.87 -19.57 -7.83
CA THR A 222 -9.90 -19.63 -8.93
C THR A 222 -10.44 -19.06 -10.25
N SER A 223 -11.75 -19.15 -10.51
CA SER A 223 -12.37 -18.81 -11.80
C SER A 223 -13.52 -17.80 -11.72
N GLN A 224 -13.95 -17.43 -10.52
CA GLN A 224 -15.11 -16.55 -10.32
C GLN A 224 -14.91 -15.12 -10.86
N SER A 225 -13.65 -14.66 -10.93
CA SER A 225 -13.30 -13.31 -11.41
C SER A 225 -12.32 -13.38 -12.59
N ILE A 226 -12.45 -12.44 -13.53
CA ILE A 226 -11.52 -12.29 -14.64
C ILE A 226 -10.40 -11.34 -14.25
N TYR A 227 -9.16 -11.73 -14.56
CA TYR A 227 -7.98 -10.91 -14.39
C TYR A 227 -7.35 -10.62 -15.75
N VAL A 228 -6.85 -9.40 -15.89
CA VAL A 228 -6.08 -8.92 -17.05
C VAL A 228 -4.73 -8.44 -16.58
N GLU A 229 -3.77 -8.37 -17.49
CA GLU A 229 -2.44 -7.83 -17.22
C GLU A 229 -2.42 -6.34 -17.59
N ILE A 230 -2.00 -5.49 -16.66
CA ILE A 230 -1.80 -4.04 -16.88
C ILE A 230 -0.31 -3.71 -16.85
N PRO A 231 0.16 -2.65 -17.55
CA PRO A 231 1.55 -2.19 -17.43
C PRO A 231 1.95 -1.98 -15.96
N ASN A 232 3.14 -2.41 -15.59
CA ASN A 232 3.64 -2.27 -14.22
C ASN A 232 4.25 -0.88 -13.99
N PRO A 233 3.59 0.06 -13.28
CA PRO A 233 4.12 1.41 -13.10
C PRO A 233 5.40 1.43 -12.25
N LEU A 234 5.66 0.39 -11.45
CA LEU A 234 6.88 0.29 -10.63
C LEU A 234 8.13 0.07 -11.48
N VAL A 235 8.02 -0.44 -12.72
CA VAL A 235 9.18 -0.58 -13.60
C VAL A 235 9.57 0.74 -14.28
N GLU A 236 8.64 1.69 -14.37
CA GLU A 236 8.86 3.00 -15.01
C GLU A 236 9.67 3.97 -14.14
N VAL A 237 9.79 3.66 -12.85
CA VAL A 237 10.50 4.46 -11.84
C VAL A 237 11.74 3.73 -11.30
N ARG A 238 12.33 2.86 -12.13
CA ARG A 238 13.65 2.27 -11.85
C ARG A 238 14.69 3.41 -11.78
N PRO A 239 15.66 3.34 -10.85
CA PRO A 239 16.81 4.23 -10.86
C PRO A 239 17.60 4.16 -12.16
#